data_AF-A0A2W7AJ51-F1
#
_entry.id   AF-A0A2W7AJ51-F1
#
_cell.length_a   1.000
_cell.length_b   1.000
_cell.length_c   1.000
_cell.angle_alpha   90.00
_cell.angle_beta   90.00
_cell.angle_gamma   90.00
#
_symmetry.space_group_name_H-M   'P 1'
#
loop_
_entity.id
_entity.type
_entity.pdbx_description
1 polymer ?
#
loop_
_entity_poly.entity_id
_entity_poly.type
_entity_poly.pdbx_seq_one_letter_code
_entity_poly.pdbx_strand_id
1 'polypeptide(L)'
;MLFTGTFLAVIAKYMQKIHISYIFIGIFAIFSIIIDEWLIKSGKGFQLNPNTAFQNLIQTAGWEISSLPLLRFLLVQIAWLIKCFPYLFIGILLFPLCNQIKKWNSSYRLTAIISCGIIFLFSGAVAISIGIPEVLKNVLQAYSLLLLSILISGYIQKGWIFQSVGVCSFGIYLIHPFAMLGVKSFLPNILPSLSNEVSVLSMMTISIASFTISWIAISLMIRNKWIAKYTLGI
;
A
#
# COMPACT_ATOMS: atom_id res chain seq x y z
N MET A 1 1.39 4.76 -11.22
CA MET A 1 0.61 4.00 -10.23
C MET A 1 0.00 2.76 -10.85
N LEU A 2 -0.99 2.86 -11.75
CA LEU A 2 -1.60 1.68 -12.41
C LEU A 2 -0.56 0.82 -13.15
N PHE A 3 0.29 1.44 -13.98
CA PHE A 3 1.36 0.73 -14.70
C PHE A 3 2.33 -0.01 -13.75
N THR A 4 2.81 0.68 -12.71
CA THR A 4 3.65 0.10 -11.65
C THR A 4 2.98 -1.10 -10.99
N GLY A 5 1.70 -0.96 -10.61
CA GLY A 5 0.93 -2.02 -9.96
C GLY A 5 0.73 -3.24 -10.87
N THR A 6 0.36 -3.04 -12.13
CA THR A 6 0.21 -4.13 -13.11
C THR A 6 1.54 -4.83 -13.34
N PHE A 7 2.63 -4.08 -13.49
CA PHE A 7 3.96 -4.64 -13.68
C PHE A 7 4.40 -5.49 -12.48
N LEU A 8 4.23 -4.98 -11.25
CA LEU A 8 4.54 -5.72 -10.02
C LEU A 8 3.68 -6.98 -9.89
N ALA A 9 2.40 -6.93 -10.26
CA ALA A 9 1.52 -8.10 -10.24
C ALA A 9 1.97 -9.18 -11.24
N VAL A 10 2.40 -8.78 -12.44
CA VAL A 10 2.97 -9.71 -13.44
C VAL A 10 4.27 -10.34 -12.91
N ILE A 11 5.16 -9.54 -12.32
CA ILE A 11 6.39 -10.05 -11.68
C ILE A 11 6.05 -11.03 -10.57
N ALA A 12 5.12 -10.70 -9.68
CA ALA A 12 4.71 -11.57 -8.58
C ALA A 12 4.27 -12.95 -9.10
N LYS A 13 3.42 -12.96 -10.14
CA LYS A 13 2.94 -14.19 -10.78
C LYS A 13 4.08 -14.97 -11.46
N TYR A 14 5.00 -14.26 -12.12
CA TYR A 14 6.16 -14.87 -12.77
C TYR A 14 7.10 -15.52 -11.74
N MET A 15 7.42 -14.81 -10.66
CA MET A 15 8.26 -15.32 -9.57
C MET A 15 7.65 -16.55 -8.89
N GLN A 16 6.32 -16.56 -8.70
CA GLN A 16 5.62 -17.71 -8.14
C GLN A 16 5.76 -18.96 -9.03
N LYS A 17 5.86 -18.80 -10.35
CA LYS A 17 5.99 -19.92 -11.30
C LYS A 17 7.40 -20.52 -11.32
N ILE A 18 8.44 -19.75 -11.00
CA ILE A 18 9.85 -20.15 -11.19
C ILE A 18 10.43 -20.87 -9.97
N HIS A 19 9.64 -21.07 -8.91
CA HIS A 19 10.10 -21.75 -7.69
C HIS A 19 11.42 -21.18 -7.15
N ILE A 20 11.56 -19.85 -7.18
CA ILE A 20 12.74 -19.17 -6.63
C ILE A 20 12.82 -19.49 -5.13
N SER A 21 14.00 -19.88 -4.65
CA SER A 21 14.22 -20.16 -3.23
C SER A 21 13.97 -18.92 -2.36
N TYR A 22 13.31 -19.12 -1.22
CA TYR A 22 13.01 -18.04 -0.26
C TYR A 22 14.25 -17.30 0.24
N ILE A 23 15.42 -17.95 0.25
CA ILE A 23 16.69 -17.31 0.62
C ILE A 23 17.03 -16.17 -0.36
N PHE A 24 16.92 -16.43 -1.67
CA PHE A 24 17.17 -15.40 -2.69
C PHE A 24 16.17 -14.26 -2.59
N ILE A 25 14.89 -14.56 -2.35
CA ILE A 25 13.86 -13.53 -2.15
C ILE A 25 14.17 -12.68 -0.92
N GLY A 26 14.67 -13.29 0.16
CA GLY A 26 15.16 -12.61 1.36
C GLY A 26 16.30 -11.64 1.05
N ILE A 27 17.30 -12.07 0.27
CA ILE A 27 18.42 -11.22 -0.16
C ILE A 27 17.91 -10.05 -1.00
N PHE A 28 17.00 -10.30 -1.96
CA PHE A 28 16.40 -9.23 -2.77
C PHE A 28 15.58 -8.26 -1.94
N ALA A 29 14.85 -8.74 -0.92
CA ALA A 29 14.13 -7.88 0.03
C ALA A 29 15.09 -6.93 0.75
N ILE A 30 16.17 -7.46 1.35
CA ILE A 30 17.18 -6.66 2.05
C ILE A 30 17.81 -5.63 1.10
N PHE A 31 18.23 -6.08 -0.09
CA PHE A 31 18.85 -5.19 -1.07
C PHE A 31 17.89 -4.09 -1.53
N SER A 32 16.63 -4.42 -1.76
CA SER A 32 15.61 -3.43 -2.13
C SER A 32 15.35 -2.40 -1.03
N ILE A 33 15.37 -2.80 0.25
CA ILE A 33 15.25 -1.88 1.39
C ILE A 33 16.45 -0.93 1.42
N ILE A 34 17.67 -1.44 1.23
CA ILE A 34 18.89 -0.62 1.22
C ILE A 34 18.85 0.40 0.09
N ILE A 35 18.44 -0.01 -1.12
CA ILE A 35 18.32 0.91 -2.26
C ILE A 35 17.28 2.00 -1.98
N ASP A 36 16.09 1.63 -1.50
CA ASP A 36 15.03 2.61 -1.25
C ASP A 36 15.43 3.59 -0.15
N GLU A 37 16.03 3.09 0.94
CA GLU A 37 16.56 3.93 2.02
C GLU A 37 17.63 4.90 1.51
N TRP A 38 18.52 4.42 0.64
CA TRP A 38 19.54 5.26 0.00
C TRP A 38 18.91 6.35 -0.90
N LEU A 39 17.85 6.04 -1.63
CA LEU A 39 17.14 7.01 -2.47
C LEU A 39 16.47 8.11 -1.64
N ILE A 40 15.85 7.73 -0.52
CA ILE A 40 15.23 8.67 0.43
C ILE A 40 16.32 9.59 1.01
N LYS A 41 17.39 9.02 1.57
CA LYS A 41 18.47 9.80 2.20
C LYS A 41 19.24 10.69 1.22
N SER A 42 19.39 10.25 -0.03
CA SER A 42 20.06 11.03 -1.07
C SER A 42 19.20 12.17 -1.65
N GLY A 43 17.93 12.28 -1.25
CA GLY A 43 16.97 13.22 -1.86
C GLY A 43 16.66 12.91 -3.33
N LYS A 44 17.05 11.72 -3.82
CA LYS A 44 16.88 11.27 -5.20
C LYS A 44 15.53 10.60 -5.46
N GLY A 45 14.75 10.39 -4.40
CA GLY A 45 13.40 9.83 -4.49
C GLY A 45 12.41 10.71 -5.26
N PHE A 46 11.20 10.19 -5.44
CA PHE A 46 10.09 10.93 -6.05
C PHE A 46 9.63 12.09 -5.15
N GLN A 47 9.54 13.29 -5.71
CA GLN A 47 9.00 14.48 -5.07
C GLN A 47 7.65 14.84 -5.69
N LEU A 48 6.60 14.96 -4.86
CA LEU A 48 5.23 15.26 -5.32
C LEU A 48 5.12 16.62 -6.02
N ASN A 49 5.92 17.59 -5.62
CA ASN A 49 5.99 18.89 -6.26
C ASN A 49 7.47 19.18 -6.49
N PRO A 50 8.00 19.07 -7.71
CA PRO A 50 7.35 19.27 -9.01
C PRO A 50 6.98 17.98 -9.78
N ASN A 51 6.60 16.87 -9.15
CA ASN A 51 6.32 15.58 -9.81
C ASN A 51 7.52 15.05 -10.62
N THR A 52 8.71 15.10 -10.03
CA THR A 52 9.96 14.60 -10.63
C THR A 52 10.62 13.59 -9.70
N ALA A 53 11.49 12.76 -10.27
CA ALA A 53 12.36 11.85 -9.52
C ALA A 53 13.78 12.00 -10.03
N PHE A 54 14.78 11.69 -9.20
CA PHE A 54 16.20 11.74 -9.56
C PHE A 54 16.71 13.11 -10.05
N GLN A 55 16.12 14.21 -9.56
CA GLN A 55 16.41 15.55 -10.07
C GLN A 55 17.90 15.91 -10.05
N ASN A 56 18.60 15.56 -8.96
CA ASN A 56 20.04 15.81 -8.82
C ASN A 56 20.87 15.07 -9.89
N LEU A 57 20.54 13.83 -10.23
CA LEU A 57 21.27 13.06 -11.26
C LEU A 57 21.12 13.69 -12.64
N ILE A 58 19.94 14.23 -12.93
CA ILE A 58 19.63 14.79 -14.24
C ILE A 58 20.25 16.19 -14.39
N GLN A 59 20.25 16.97 -13.30
CA GLN A 59 20.96 18.24 -13.25
C GLN A 59 22.47 18.05 -13.43
N THR A 60 23.07 17.01 -12.84
CA THR A 60 24.49 16.68 -13.06
C THR A 60 24.78 16.28 -14.52
N ALA A 61 23.82 15.67 -15.21
CA ALA A 61 23.93 15.35 -16.64
C ALA A 61 23.71 16.56 -17.57
N GLY A 62 23.38 17.74 -17.02
CA GLY A 62 23.14 18.97 -17.79
C GLY A 62 21.82 18.98 -18.56
N TRP A 63 20.86 18.13 -18.19
CA TRP A 63 19.56 18.05 -18.89
C TRP A 63 18.46 18.78 -18.11
N GLU A 64 17.63 19.53 -18.83
CA GLU A 64 16.42 20.13 -18.26
C GLU A 64 15.24 19.13 -18.33
N ILE A 65 14.82 18.60 -17.19
CA ILE A 65 13.72 17.61 -17.07
C ILE A 65 12.41 18.12 -17.67
N SER A 66 12.17 19.44 -17.60
CA SER A 66 11.01 20.11 -18.17
C SER A 66 10.89 19.91 -19.68
N SER A 67 12.03 19.80 -20.37
CA SER A 67 12.08 19.64 -21.83
C SER A 67 11.80 18.21 -22.31
N LEU A 68 11.91 17.20 -21.42
CA LEU A 68 11.81 15.78 -21.77
C LEU A 68 10.69 15.07 -20.96
N PRO A 69 9.41 15.26 -21.33
CA PRO A 69 8.28 14.72 -20.59
C PRO A 69 8.27 13.19 -20.50
N LEU A 70 8.74 12.49 -21.56
CA LEU A 70 8.78 11.04 -21.60
C LEU A 70 9.84 10.47 -20.64
N LEU A 71 11.02 11.10 -20.58
CA LEU A 71 12.08 10.72 -19.64
C LEU A 71 11.62 10.93 -18.20
N ARG A 72 10.97 12.08 -17.91
CA ARG A 72 10.37 12.35 -16.60
C ARG A 72 9.37 11.26 -16.20
N PHE A 73 8.47 10.89 -17.11
CA PHE A 73 7.50 9.83 -16.85
C PHE A 73 8.18 8.50 -16.52
N LEU A 74 9.18 8.07 -17.31
CA LEU A 74 9.91 6.83 -17.07
C LEU A 74 10.64 6.83 -15.72
N LEU A 75 11.33 7.91 -15.39
CA LEU A 75 12.04 8.04 -14.12
C LEU A 75 11.10 7.99 -12.91
N VAL A 76 9.92 8.60 -13.02
CA VAL A 76 8.89 8.49 -12.00
C VAL A 76 8.44 7.03 -11.85
N GLN A 77 8.15 6.31 -12.95
CA GLN A 77 7.78 4.89 -12.85
C GLN A 77 8.89 4.05 -12.20
N ILE A 78 10.15 4.28 -12.55
CA ILE A 78 11.30 3.57 -11.96
C ILE A 78 11.40 3.85 -10.45
N ALA A 79 11.28 5.12 -10.03
CA ALA A 79 11.31 5.46 -8.61
C ALA A 79 10.18 4.76 -7.83
N TRP A 80 8.98 4.70 -8.42
CA TRP A 80 7.85 3.98 -7.82
C TRP A 80 8.08 2.46 -7.77
N LEU A 81 8.67 1.87 -8.81
CA LEU A 81 9.02 0.44 -8.79
C LEU A 81 10.00 0.12 -7.66
N ILE A 82 11.04 0.94 -7.51
CA ILE A 82 12.05 0.78 -6.45
C ILE A 82 11.39 0.84 -5.07
N LYS A 83 10.53 1.84 -4.83
CA LYS A 83 9.75 1.96 -3.59
C LYS A 83 8.87 0.76 -3.29
N CYS A 84 8.36 0.09 -4.33
CA CYS A 84 7.44 -1.04 -4.16
C CYS A 84 8.12 -2.41 -4.04
N PHE A 85 9.37 -2.57 -4.48
CA PHE A 85 10.07 -3.85 -4.41
C PHE A 85 10.25 -4.41 -2.99
N PRO A 86 10.61 -3.62 -1.96
CA PRO A 86 10.66 -4.09 -0.58
C PRO A 86 9.36 -4.76 -0.15
N TYR A 87 8.24 -4.13 -0.48
CA TYR A 87 6.92 -4.65 -0.20
C TYR A 87 6.68 -5.93 -0.98
N LEU A 88 6.90 -5.95 -2.30
CA LEU A 88 6.66 -7.13 -3.11
C LEU A 88 7.40 -8.36 -2.55
N PHE A 89 8.70 -8.26 -2.30
CA PHE A 89 9.50 -9.41 -1.86
C PHE A 89 9.10 -9.89 -0.46
N ILE A 90 8.84 -8.98 0.48
CA ILE A 90 8.39 -9.36 1.82
C ILE A 90 6.98 -9.97 1.77
N GLY A 91 6.11 -9.49 0.89
CA GLY A 91 4.80 -10.09 0.67
C GLY A 91 4.91 -11.54 0.19
N ILE A 92 5.84 -11.83 -0.71
CA ILE A 92 6.11 -13.20 -1.19
C ILE A 92 6.68 -14.07 -0.06
N LEU A 93 7.59 -13.55 0.77
CA LEU A 93 8.12 -14.27 1.93
C LEU A 93 7.04 -14.59 2.97
N LEU A 94 6.08 -13.70 3.17
CA LEU A 94 4.98 -13.87 4.13
C LEU A 94 3.84 -14.73 3.59
N PHE A 95 3.73 -14.92 2.27
CA PHE A 95 2.63 -15.66 1.67
C PHE A 95 2.42 -17.09 2.23
N PRO A 96 3.46 -17.91 2.45
CA PRO A 96 3.30 -19.23 3.07
C PRO A 96 2.77 -19.13 4.50
N LEU A 97 3.24 -18.13 5.26
CA LEU A 97 2.81 -17.89 6.65
C LEU A 97 1.31 -17.55 6.69
N CYS A 98 0.83 -16.69 5.78
CA CYS A 98 -0.58 -16.35 5.65
C CYS A 98 -1.48 -17.58 5.42
N ASN A 99 -1.00 -18.57 4.67
CA ASN A 99 -1.73 -19.82 4.45
C ASN A 99 -1.74 -20.73 5.69
N GLN A 100 -0.68 -20.73 6.49
CA GLN A 100 -0.59 -21.51 7.72
C GLN A 100 -1.42 -20.91 8.86
N ILE A 101 -1.53 -19.59 8.96
CA ILE A 101 -2.31 -18.89 9.99
C ILE A 101 -3.77 -19.38 10.05
N LYS A 102 -4.35 -19.75 8.91
CA LYS A 102 -5.70 -20.31 8.83
C LYS A 102 -5.86 -21.61 9.63
N LYS A 103 -4.78 -22.38 9.80
CA LYS A 103 -4.78 -23.66 10.53
C LYS A 103 -4.42 -23.51 12.02
N TRP A 104 -4.04 -22.31 12.47
CA TRP A 104 -3.65 -22.09 13.86
C TRP A 104 -4.84 -22.17 14.81
N ASN A 105 -4.61 -22.81 15.97
CA ASN A 105 -5.57 -22.84 17.07
C ASN A 105 -5.75 -21.44 17.69
N SER A 106 -6.85 -21.26 18.43
CA SER A 106 -7.25 -19.95 19.00
C SER A 106 -6.15 -19.31 19.88
N SER A 107 -5.41 -20.11 20.66
CA SER A 107 -4.33 -19.61 21.52
C SER A 107 -3.16 -19.00 20.71
N TYR A 108 -2.65 -19.71 19.70
CA TYR A 108 -1.58 -19.19 18.82
C TYR A 108 -2.00 -17.93 18.07
N ARG A 109 -3.27 -17.85 17.65
CA ARG A 109 -3.80 -16.65 16.99
C ARG A 109 -3.82 -15.45 17.93
N LEU A 110 -4.26 -15.62 19.17
CA LEU A 110 -4.25 -14.54 20.16
C LEU A 110 -2.83 -14.03 20.43
N THR A 111 -1.88 -14.94 20.64
CA THR A 111 -0.47 -14.57 20.81
C THR A 111 0.07 -13.80 19.60
N ALA A 112 -0.28 -14.24 18.39
CA ALA A 112 0.14 -13.57 17.16
C ALA A 112 -0.51 -12.18 16.96
N ILE A 113 -1.77 -12.01 17.39
CA ILE A 113 -2.44 -10.70 17.41
C ILE A 113 -1.70 -9.74 18.32
N ILE A 114 -1.40 -10.19 19.55
CA ILE A 114 -0.67 -9.39 20.54
C ILE A 114 0.71 -9.04 20.00
N SER A 115 1.46 -10.01 19.44
CA SER A 115 2.80 -9.76 18.91
C SER A 115 2.78 -8.78 17.72
N CYS A 116 1.83 -8.94 16.78
CA CYS A 116 1.69 -8.01 15.66
C CYS A 116 1.33 -6.59 16.14
N GLY A 117 0.44 -6.48 17.14
CA GLY A 117 0.09 -5.21 17.76
C GLY A 117 1.29 -4.54 18.43
N ILE A 118 2.11 -5.29 19.16
CA ILE A 118 3.34 -4.78 19.78
C ILE A 118 4.33 -4.32 18.70
N ILE A 119 4.57 -5.11 17.65
CA ILE A 119 5.46 -4.73 16.55
C ILE A 119 4.97 -3.44 15.87
N PHE A 120 3.67 -3.32 15.62
CA PHE A 120 3.07 -2.12 15.07
C PHE A 120 3.33 -0.89 15.95
N LEU A 121 3.01 -0.97 17.25
CA LEU A 121 3.24 0.13 18.20
C LEU A 121 4.72 0.49 18.32
N PHE A 122 5.60 -0.51 18.38
CA PHE A 122 7.04 -0.32 18.48
C PHE A 122 7.63 0.34 17.22
N SER A 123 7.17 -0.09 16.04
CA SER A 123 7.54 0.52 14.76
C SER A 123 7.13 2.00 14.67
N GLY A 124 6.02 2.39 15.32
CA GLY A 124 5.56 3.77 15.37
C GLY A 124 6.36 4.63 16.36
N ALA A 125 6.36 4.25 17.64
CA ALA A 125 6.79 5.10 18.75
C ALA A 125 8.30 5.02 19.06
N VAL A 126 8.93 3.85 18.90
CA VAL A 126 10.29 3.60 19.39
C VAL A 126 11.31 3.55 18.25
N ALA A 127 10.88 3.24 17.02
CA ALA A 127 11.77 3.20 15.86
C ALA A 127 12.52 4.53 15.59
N ILE A 128 11.92 5.66 15.98
CA ILE A 128 12.51 7.00 15.82
C ILE A 128 13.73 7.19 16.72
N SER A 129 13.73 6.63 17.94
CA SER A 129 14.84 6.79 18.89
C SER A 129 15.99 5.81 18.67
N ILE A 130 15.73 4.66 18.04
CA ILE A 130 16.73 3.59 17.82
C ILE A 130 17.49 3.76 16.49
N GLY A 131 17.06 4.67 15.61
CA GLY A 131 17.72 4.90 14.31
C GLY A 131 17.44 3.80 13.28
N ILE A 132 16.27 3.15 13.36
CA ILE A 132 15.84 2.15 12.39
C ILE A 132 15.60 2.83 11.03
N PRO A 133 16.05 2.24 9.90
CA PRO A 133 15.78 2.76 8.56
C PRO A 133 14.29 3.05 8.34
N GLU A 134 13.98 4.19 7.71
CA GLU A 134 12.61 4.65 7.50
C GLU A 134 11.82 3.65 6.65
N VAL A 135 12.44 3.10 5.61
CA VAL A 135 11.81 2.09 4.75
C VAL A 135 11.45 0.84 5.54
N LEU A 136 12.36 0.36 6.39
CA LEU A 136 12.12 -0.83 7.21
C LEU A 136 10.98 -0.60 8.19
N LYS A 137 10.92 0.58 8.82
CA LYS A 137 9.80 0.99 9.67
C LYS A 137 8.47 0.90 8.92
N ASN A 138 8.39 1.52 7.74
CA ASN A 138 7.16 1.56 6.95
C ASN A 138 6.72 0.16 6.50
N VAL A 139 7.66 -0.69 6.12
CA VAL A 139 7.41 -2.09 5.74
C VAL A 139 6.92 -2.92 6.93
N LEU A 140 7.58 -2.81 8.10
CA LEU A 140 7.14 -3.49 9.33
C LEU A 140 5.74 -3.04 9.74
N GLN A 141 5.46 -1.74 9.67
CA GLN A 141 4.15 -1.18 9.99
C GLN A 141 3.06 -1.72 9.04
N ALA A 142 3.34 -1.72 7.73
CA ALA A 142 2.39 -2.22 6.73
C ALA A 142 2.09 -3.71 6.94
N TYR A 143 3.12 -4.55 7.13
CA TYR A 143 2.94 -5.99 7.25
C TYR A 143 2.42 -6.45 8.61
N SER A 144 2.75 -5.74 9.70
CA SER A 144 2.14 -6.00 11.01
C SER A 144 0.64 -5.75 10.98
N LEU A 145 0.20 -4.64 10.36
CA LEU A 145 -1.23 -4.37 10.15
C LEU A 145 -1.91 -5.39 9.23
N LEU A 146 -1.23 -5.81 8.16
CA LEU A 146 -1.77 -6.83 7.26
C LEU A 146 -2.00 -8.16 8.00
N LEU A 147 -0.99 -8.64 8.73
CA LEU A 147 -1.08 -9.88 9.50
C LEU A 147 -2.12 -9.76 10.62
N LEU A 148 -2.16 -8.63 11.32
CA LEU A 148 -3.18 -8.34 12.33
C LEU A 148 -4.59 -8.41 11.72
N SER A 149 -4.79 -7.81 10.55
CA SER A 149 -6.08 -7.85 9.84
C SER A 149 -6.48 -9.27 9.45
N ILE A 150 -5.54 -10.08 8.96
CA ILE A 150 -5.77 -11.49 8.62
C ILE A 150 -6.14 -12.29 9.89
N LEU A 151 -5.43 -12.08 10.99
CA LEU A 151 -5.68 -12.78 12.25
C LEU A 151 -7.05 -12.42 12.83
N ILE A 152 -7.38 -11.13 12.87
CA ILE A 152 -8.68 -10.63 13.36
C ILE A 152 -9.82 -11.12 12.46
N SER A 153 -9.60 -11.23 11.14
CA SER A 153 -10.63 -11.70 10.21
C SER A 153 -11.18 -13.08 10.56
N GLY A 154 -10.40 -13.92 11.26
CA GLY A 154 -10.86 -15.23 11.74
C GLY A 154 -11.86 -15.18 12.90
N TYR A 155 -11.95 -14.06 13.61
CA TYR A 155 -12.91 -13.84 14.72
C TYR A 155 -14.17 -13.08 14.28
N ILE A 156 -14.11 -12.43 13.10
CA ILE A 156 -15.28 -11.73 12.54
C ILE A 156 -16.26 -12.77 12.00
N GLN A 157 -17.48 -12.77 12.52
CA GLN A 157 -18.55 -13.60 11.99
C GLN A 157 -18.83 -13.22 10.53
N LYS A 158 -19.08 -14.21 9.67
CA LYS A 158 -19.38 -14.02 8.25
C LYS A 158 -20.74 -13.33 8.06
N GLY A 159 -20.78 -12.01 8.23
CA GLY A 159 -21.94 -11.18 7.87
C GLY A 159 -21.92 -10.78 6.39
N TRP A 160 -23.09 -10.45 5.84
CA TRP A 160 -23.25 -9.99 4.45
C TRP A 160 -22.37 -8.76 4.13
N ILE A 161 -22.22 -7.85 5.10
CA ILE A 161 -21.39 -6.65 4.98
C ILE A 161 -19.93 -7.03 4.65
N PHE A 162 -19.31 -7.90 5.43
CA PHE A 162 -17.90 -8.27 5.26
C PHE A 162 -17.64 -9.06 3.98
N GLN A 163 -18.57 -9.94 3.58
CA GLN A 163 -18.48 -10.63 2.29
C GLN A 163 -18.55 -9.64 1.12
N SER A 164 -19.45 -8.65 1.21
CA SER A 164 -19.58 -7.63 0.17
C SER A 164 -18.31 -6.78 0.06
N VAL A 165 -17.68 -6.38 1.17
CA VAL A 165 -16.45 -5.58 1.17
C VAL A 165 -15.30 -6.35 0.48
N GLY A 166 -15.15 -7.64 0.77
CA GLY A 166 -14.12 -8.47 0.14
C GLY A 166 -14.27 -8.56 -1.38
N VAL A 167 -15.49 -8.81 -1.86
CA VAL A 167 -15.81 -8.87 -3.30
C VAL A 167 -15.69 -7.49 -3.97
N CYS A 168 -15.99 -6.42 -3.24
CA CYS A 168 -15.87 -5.04 -3.73
C CYS A 168 -14.44 -4.49 -3.68
N SER A 169 -13.48 -5.17 -3.03
CA SER A 169 -12.16 -4.60 -2.69
C SER A 169 -11.38 -4.04 -3.88
N PHE A 170 -11.38 -4.75 -5.01
CA PHE A 170 -10.74 -4.26 -6.25
C PHE A 170 -11.45 -3.04 -6.84
N GLY A 171 -12.78 -3.07 -6.87
CA GLY A 171 -13.56 -1.91 -7.31
C GLY A 171 -13.39 -0.70 -6.40
N ILE A 172 -13.33 -0.93 -5.08
CA ILE A 172 -13.09 0.11 -4.07
C ILE A 172 -11.76 0.78 -4.38
N TYR A 173 -10.71 0.00 -4.62
CA TYR A 173 -9.40 0.54 -4.99
C TYR A 173 -9.44 1.44 -6.23
N LEU A 174 -10.21 1.07 -7.27
CA LEU A 174 -10.33 1.86 -8.50
C LEU A 174 -11.11 3.16 -8.31
N ILE A 175 -12.19 3.15 -7.53
CA ILE A 175 -13.04 4.33 -7.29
C ILE A 175 -12.51 5.21 -6.16
N HIS A 176 -11.67 4.67 -5.27
CA HIS A 176 -11.16 5.38 -4.09
C HIS A 176 -10.52 6.73 -4.39
N PRO A 177 -9.69 6.92 -5.45
CA PRO A 177 -9.16 8.24 -5.80
C PRO A 177 -10.26 9.26 -6.11
N PHE A 178 -11.33 8.85 -6.81
CA PHE A 178 -12.46 9.71 -7.12
C PHE A 178 -13.29 10.03 -5.87
N ALA A 179 -13.53 9.02 -5.01
CA ALA A 179 -14.19 9.23 -3.73
C ALA A 179 -13.38 10.15 -2.82
N MET A 180 -12.05 10.01 -2.79
CA MET A 180 -11.16 10.88 -2.02
C MET A 180 -11.20 12.32 -2.53
N LEU A 181 -11.22 12.54 -3.85
CA LEU A 181 -11.40 13.87 -4.43
C LEU A 181 -12.74 14.48 -4.02
N GLY A 182 -13.84 13.72 -4.13
CA GLY A 182 -15.15 14.17 -3.68
C GLY A 182 -15.15 14.54 -2.19
N VAL A 183 -14.68 13.64 -1.33
CA VAL A 183 -14.60 13.90 0.12
C VAL A 183 -13.75 15.14 0.40
N LYS A 184 -12.59 15.31 -0.24
CA LYS A 184 -11.74 16.49 -0.04
C LYS A 184 -12.39 17.79 -0.52
N SER A 185 -13.26 17.75 -1.53
CA SER A 185 -13.99 18.93 -2.00
C SER A 185 -15.19 19.28 -1.11
N PHE A 186 -15.87 18.30 -0.51
CA PHE A 186 -17.08 18.53 0.28
C PHE A 186 -16.82 18.66 1.79
N LEU A 187 -15.85 17.93 2.34
CA LEU A 187 -15.57 17.91 3.78
C LEU A 187 -15.20 19.28 4.37
N PRO A 188 -14.43 20.16 3.68
CA PRO A 188 -14.14 21.50 4.20
C PRO A 188 -15.38 22.37 4.40
N ASN A 189 -16.44 22.13 3.61
CA ASN A 189 -17.70 22.88 3.70
C ASN A 189 -18.59 22.42 4.86
N ILE A 190 -18.41 21.18 5.33
CA ILE A 190 -19.23 20.59 6.40
C ILE A 190 -18.51 20.74 7.74
N LEU A 191 -17.21 20.45 7.77
CA LEU A 191 -16.38 20.42 8.97
C LEU A 191 -15.02 21.11 8.69
N PRO A 192 -14.99 22.46 8.62
CA PRO A 192 -13.77 23.21 8.30
C PRO A 192 -12.63 22.99 9.31
N SER A 193 -12.97 22.74 10.59
CA SER A 193 -12.00 22.44 11.64
C SER A 193 -11.19 21.16 11.41
N LEU A 194 -11.75 20.17 10.70
CA LEU A 194 -11.05 18.92 10.34
C LEU A 194 -10.21 19.05 9.06
N SER A 195 -10.50 20.04 8.20
CA SER A 195 -9.77 20.24 6.94
C SER A 195 -8.51 21.09 7.10
N ASN A 196 -8.50 21.98 8.09
CA ASN A 196 -7.40 22.94 8.26
C ASN A 196 -6.22 22.37 9.05
N GLU A 197 -6.43 21.28 9.80
CA GLU A 197 -5.37 20.59 10.54
C GLU A 197 -5.24 19.12 10.11
N VAL A 198 -4.02 18.72 9.75
CA VAL A 198 -3.68 17.32 9.45
C VAL A 198 -3.47 16.58 10.77
N SER A 199 -4.58 16.25 11.45
CA SER A 199 -4.59 15.41 12.64
C SER A 199 -4.85 13.94 12.28
N VAL A 200 -4.49 13.03 13.18
CA VAL A 200 -4.81 11.59 13.04
C VAL A 200 -6.33 11.41 12.88
N LEU A 201 -7.11 12.20 13.61
CA LEU A 201 -8.57 12.18 13.56
C LEU A 201 -9.11 12.63 12.20
N SER A 202 -8.54 13.69 11.60
CA SER A 202 -8.96 14.14 10.27
C SER A 202 -8.59 13.13 9.18
N MET A 203 -7.39 12.55 9.23
CA MET A 203 -6.99 11.48 8.32
C MET A 203 -7.86 10.23 8.45
N MET A 204 -8.22 9.85 9.68
CA MET A 204 -9.10 8.70 9.92
C MET A 204 -10.51 8.98 9.39
N THR A 205 -11.05 10.17 9.63
CA THR A 205 -12.37 10.59 9.14
C THR A 205 -12.43 10.59 7.61
N ILE A 206 -11.43 11.21 6.96
CA ILE A 206 -11.31 11.22 5.49
C ILE A 206 -11.21 9.80 4.96
N SER A 207 -10.41 8.93 5.59
CA SER A 207 -10.22 7.54 5.16
C SER A 207 -11.49 6.72 5.30
N ILE A 208 -12.21 6.83 6.41
CA ILE A 208 -13.48 6.13 6.64
C ILE A 208 -14.54 6.62 5.65
N ALA A 209 -14.67 7.94 5.47
CA ALA A 209 -15.66 8.52 4.56
C ALA A 209 -15.40 8.09 3.10
N SER A 210 -14.16 8.25 2.64
CA SER A 210 -13.78 7.88 1.28
C SER A 210 -13.90 6.37 1.03
N PHE A 211 -13.52 5.54 2.01
CA PHE A 211 -13.72 4.09 1.94
C PHE A 211 -15.20 3.72 1.86
N THR A 212 -16.04 4.31 2.71
CA THR A 212 -17.49 4.01 2.76
C THR A 212 -18.18 4.41 1.46
N ILE A 213 -17.89 5.59 0.92
CA ILE A 213 -18.42 6.04 -0.38
C ILE A 213 -17.99 5.10 -1.50
N SER A 214 -16.70 4.72 -1.53
CA SER A 214 -16.18 3.79 -2.52
C SER A 214 -16.86 2.42 -2.43
N TRP A 215 -17.09 1.92 -1.22
CA TRP A 215 -17.77 0.65 -0.98
C TRP A 215 -19.23 0.70 -1.41
N ILE A 216 -19.96 1.75 -1.07
CA ILE A 216 -21.36 1.93 -1.49
C ILE A 216 -21.45 2.00 -3.02
N ALA A 217 -20.60 2.81 -3.66
CA ALA A 217 -20.59 2.96 -5.11
C ALA A 217 -20.39 1.61 -5.81
N ILE A 218 -19.40 0.83 -5.38
CA ILE A 218 -19.10 -0.47 -5.98
C ILE A 218 -20.16 -1.52 -5.65
N SER A 219 -20.70 -1.51 -4.43
CA SER A 219 -21.80 -2.40 -4.03
C SER A 219 -23.04 -2.19 -4.91
N LEU A 220 -23.35 -0.93 -5.26
CA LEU A 220 -24.42 -0.59 -6.21
C LEU A 220 -24.06 -1.00 -7.65
N MET A 221 -22.83 -0.78 -8.09
CA MET A 221 -22.38 -1.15 -9.43
C MET A 221 -22.40 -2.66 -9.67
N ILE A 222 -21.98 -3.47 -8.69
CA ILE A 222 -21.96 -4.94 -8.79
C ILE A 222 -23.39 -5.51 -8.90
N ARG A 223 -24.40 -4.84 -8.32
CA ARG A 223 -25.80 -5.24 -8.51
C ARG A 223 -26.25 -5.09 -9.96
N ASN A 224 -25.60 -4.24 -10.76
CA ASN A 224 -25.90 -4.09 -12.17
C ASN A 224 -24.92 -4.89 -13.04
N LYS A 225 -25.40 -6.01 -13.60
CA LYS A 225 -24.60 -6.94 -14.43
C LYS A 225 -23.88 -6.26 -15.60
N TRP A 226 -24.46 -5.22 -16.19
CA TRP A 226 -23.83 -4.50 -17.29
C TRP A 226 -22.62 -3.69 -16.82
N ILE A 227 -22.79 -2.94 -15.74
CA ILE A 227 -21.74 -2.09 -15.20
C ILE A 227 -20.60 -2.96 -14.66
N ALA A 228 -20.92 -4.03 -13.92
CA ALA A 228 -19.92 -4.96 -13.38
C ALA A 228 -19.03 -5.55 -14.49
N LYS A 229 -19.63 -5.98 -15.61
CA LYS A 229 -18.91 -6.58 -16.72
C LYS A 229 -17.96 -5.61 -17.42
N TYR A 230 -18.40 -4.37 -17.65
CA TYR A 230 -17.60 -3.37 -18.37
C TYR A 230 -16.56 -2.65 -17.50
N THR A 231 -16.84 -2.44 -16.20
CA THR A 231 -15.94 -1.66 -15.33
C THR A 231 -15.05 -2.52 -14.45
N LEU A 232 -15.49 -3.71 -14.05
CA LEU A 232 -14.78 -4.60 -13.13
C LEU A 232 -14.34 -5.92 -13.77
N GLY A 233 -14.85 -6.25 -14.97
CA GLY A 233 -14.54 -7.50 -15.67
C GLY A 233 -15.16 -8.75 -15.03
N ILE A 234 -16.23 -8.57 -14.25
CA ILE A 234 -16.97 -9.63 -13.54
C ILE A 234 -18.35 -9.81 -14.16
#